data_AF-A0A951CW30-F1
#
_entry.id   AF-A0A951CW30-F1
#
_cell.length_a   1.000
_cell.length_b   1.000
_cell.length_c   1.000
_cell.angle_alpha   90.00
_cell.angle_beta   90.00
_cell.angle_gamma   90.00
#
_symmetry.space_group_name_H-M   'P 1'
#
loop_
_entity.id
_entity.type
_entity.pdbx_description
1 polymer ?
#
loop_
_entity_poly.entity_id
_entity_poly.type
_entity_poly.pdbx_seq_one_letter_code
_entity_poly.pdbx_strand_id
1 'polypeptide(L)'
;VHLRTSGCPNGCSRPYTAEIGIVGASVDMYTIYLGASALGTRLGSVFAQNVKRHEIPARLRPVIEYYRSSRRTGEAFGDFCHRVGIEALQEVALAAAA
;
A
#
# COMPACT_ATOMS: atom_id res chain seq x y z
N VAL A 1 4.40 -10.58 0.22
CA VAL A 1 3.54 -9.45 0.59
C VAL A 1 3.58 -9.26 2.09
N HIS A 2 4.40 -8.34 2.56
CA HIS A 2 4.52 -7.96 3.96
C HIS A 2 3.57 -6.81 4.26
N LEU A 3 2.59 -7.04 5.14
CA LEU A 3 1.65 -6.04 5.61
C LEU A 3 1.98 -5.69 7.07
N ARG A 4 2.01 -4.39 7.38
CA ARG A 4 2.20 -3.91 8.75
C ARG A 4 1.25 -2.76 9.05
N THR A 5 0.73 -2.76 10.27
CA THR A 5 -0.23 -1.75 10.72
C THR A 5 0.29 -1.02 11.95
N SER A 6 0.04 0.27 12.07
CA SER A 6 0.25 1.05 13.29
C SER A 6 -0.97 1.90 13.59
N GLY A 7 -1.35 2.02 14.86
CA GLY A 7 -2.53 2.80 15.27
C GLY A 7 -2.32 4.31 15.26
N CYS A 8 -1.07 4.78 15.15
CA CYS A 8 -0.71 6.19 15.13
C CYS A 8 0.58 6.38 14.29
N PRO A 9 0.98 7.63 13.96
CA PRO A 9 2.13 7.87 13.09
C PRO A 9 3.50 7.54 13.71
N ASN A 10 3.57 7.17 15.00
CA ASN A 10 4.83 6.79 15.64
C ASN A 10 5.45 5.53 15.03
N GLY A 11 4.64 4.67 14.40
CA GLY A 11 5.16 3.58 13.58
C GLY A 11 5.90 2.47 14.33
N CYS A 12 5.44 2.08 15.53
CA CYS A 12 6.08 1.05 16.37
C CYS A 12 6.28 -0.30 15.66
N SER A 13 5.38 -0.66 14.73
CA SER A 13 5.50 -1.87 13.92
C SER A 13 6.44 -1.70 12.72
N ARG A 14 7.00 -0.51 12.49
CA ARG A 14 7.76 -0.11 11.29
C ARG A 14 6.92 -0.27 10.02
N PRO A 15 5.74 0.39 9.91
CA PRO A 15 4.85 0.26 8.76
C PRO A 15 5.41 0.89 7.47
N TYR A 16 6.27 1.90 7.60
CA TYR A 16 6.88 2.61 6.46
C TYR A 16 7.88 1.76 5.66
N THR A 17 8.35 0.63 6.22
CA THR A 17 9.25 -0.31 5.54
C THR A 17 8.53 -1.59 5.09
N ALA A 18 7.19 -1.65 5.19
CA ALA A 18 6.40 -2.79 4.74
C ALA A 18 5.91 -2.58 3.30
N GLU A 19 5.82 -3.66 2.53
CA GLU A 19 5.29 -3.61 1.16
C GLU A 19 3.87 -2.98 1.13
N ILE A 20 3.09 -3.23 2.18
CA ILE A 20 1.84 -2.51 2.51
C ILE A 20 1.93 -1.98 3.96
N GLY A 21 1.94 -0.66 4.12
CA GLY A 21 1.87 0.02 5.40
C GLY A 21 0.50 0.64 5.64
N ILE A 22 -0.11 0.39 6.79
CA ILE A 22 -1.37 1.05 7.20
C ILE A 22 -1.12 1.80 8.50
N VAL A 23 -1.29 3.11 8.50
CA VAL A 23 -0.92 3.99 9.63
C VAL A 23 -2.13 4.80 10.05
N GLY A 24 -2.54 4.70 11.31
CA GLY A 24 -3.64 5.49 11.85
C GLY A 24 -3.32 6.99 11.81
N ALA A 25 -4.25 7.76 11.26
CA ALA A 25 -4.18 9.21 11.13
C ALA A 25 -5.09 9.92 12.15
N SER A 26 -6.29 9.39 12.36
CA SER A 26 -7.25 9.85 13.39
C SER A 26 -8.22 8.71 13.70
N VAL A 27 -9.29 8.99 14.46
CA VAL A 27 -10.32 7.98 14.78
C VAL A 27 -10.93 7.41 13.50
N ASP A 28 -10.79 6.10 13.32
CA ASP A 28 -11.27 5.31 12.16
C ASP A 28 -10.67 5.69 10.78
N MET A 29 -9.62 6.53 10.75
CA MET A 29 -8.97 7.01 9.53
C MET A 29 -7.51 6.56 9.45
N TYR A 30 -7.10 6.14 8.25
CA TYR A 30 -5.78 5.57 8.01
C TYR A 30 -5.13 6.14 6.75
N THR A 31 -3.81 6.23 6.78
CA THR A 31 -2.95 6.45 5.61
C THR A 31 -2.38 5.11 5.16
N ILE A 32 -2.47 4.84 3.86
CA ILE A 32 -1.95 3.63 3.22
C ILE A 32 -0.63 4.01 2.52
N TYR A 33 0.43 3.25 2.78
CA TYR A 33 1.73 3.34 2.14
C TYR A 33 1.98 2.07 1.32
N LEU A 34 2.49 2.23 0.10
CA LEU A 34 2.84 1.12 -0.79
C LEU A 34 4.27 1.27 -1.33
N GLY A 35 4.87 0.16 -1.74
CA GLY A 35 6.10 0.18 -2.53
C GLY A 35 7.42 0.09 -1.74
N ALA A 36 7.38 -0.13 -0.42
CA ALA A 36 8.59 -0.49 0.32
C ALA A 36 9.13 -1.85 -0.16
N SER A 37 10.43 -2.09 -0.07
CA SER A 37 10.98 -3.39 -0.49
C SER A 37 10.65 -4.49 0.52
N ALA A 38 10.55 -5.75 0.07
CA ALA A 38 10.26 -6.89 0.96
C ALA A 38 11.30 -7.07 2.07
N LEU A 39 12.56 -6.67 1.81
CA LEU A 39 13.68 -6.70 2.75
C LEU A 39 13.78 -5.44 3.64
N GLY A 40 12.92 -4.43 3.43
CA GLY A 40 12.91 -3.20 4.23
C GLY A 40 14.06 -2.21 3.92
N THR A 41 14.67 -2.31 2.74
CA THR A 41 15.74 -1.43 2.24
C THR A 41 15.24 -0.15 1.56
N ARG A 42 13.93 -0.07 1.24
CA ARG A 42 13.27 1.07 0.62
C ARG A 42 12.01 1.41 1.41
N LEU A 43 11.69 2.68 1.57
CA LEU A 43 10.45 3.14 2.21
C LEU A 43 9.27 3.07 1.24
N GLY A 44 8.08 2.86 1.79
CA GLY A 44 6.83 3.00 1.06
C GLY A 44 6.47 4.47 0.86
N SER A 45 5.78 4.75 -0.24
CA SER A 45 5.23 6.06 -0.57
C SER A 45 3.74 6.12 -0.22
N VAL A 46 3.24 7.31 0.07
CA VAL A 46 1.82 7.52 0.39
C VAL A 46 0.97 7.18 -0.84
N PHE A 47 0.11 6.18 -0.70
CA PHE A 47 -0.84 5.76 -1.73
C PHE A 47 -2.20 6.41 -1.54
N ALA A 48 -2.69 6.48 -0.30
CA ALA A 48 -3.96 7.12 0.02
C ALA A 48 -3.93 7.65 1.47
N GLN A 49 -4.60 8.77 1.71
CA GLN A 49 -4.72 9.39 3.03
C GLN A 49 -6.19 9.45 3.46
N ASN A 50 -6.43 9.54 4.77
CA ASN A 50 -7.77 9.68 5.36
C ASN A 50 -8.77 8.62 4.89
N VAL A 51 -8.29 7.38 4.72
CA VAL A 51 -9.12 6.25 4.29
C VAL A 51 -9.84 5.69 5.49
N LYS A 52 -11.17 5.56 5.42
CA LYS A 52 -11.94 4.91 6.49
C LYS A 52 -11.54 3.45 6.59
N ARG A 53 -11.50 2.91 7.81
CA ARG A 53 -11.10 1.51 8.06
C ARG A 53 -11.77 0.50 7.13
N HIS A 54 -13.07 0.64 6.91
CA HIS A 54 -13.86 -0.29 6.10
C HIS A 54 -13.64 -0.14 4.59
N GLU A 55 -13.09 1.00 4.13
CA GLU A 55 -12.78 1.26 2.73
C GLU A 55 -11.40 0.71 2.33
N ILE A 56 -10.50 0.42 3.28
CA ILE A 56 -9.13 -0.06 3.02
C ILE A 56 -9.11 -1.28 2.07
N PRO A 57 -9.93 -2.33 2.27
CA PRO A 57 -9.91 -3.48 1.36
C PRO A 57 -10.31 -3.13 -0.07
N ALA A 58 -11.26 -2.21 -0.25
CA ALA A 58 -11.69 -1.74 -1.56
C ALA A 58 -10.58 -0.95 -2.27
N ARG A 59 -9.77 -0.18 -1.53
CA ARG A 59 -8.61 0.53 -2.07
C ARG A 59 -7.47 -0.41 -2.48
N LEU A 60 -7.24 -1.49 -1.73
CA LEU A 60 -6.11 -2.40 -1.95
C LEU A 60 -6.39 -3.51 -2.97
N ARG A 61 -7.63 -4.00 -3.05
CA ARG A 61 -8.01 -5.11 -3.96
C ARG A 61 -7.57 -4.91 -5.42
N PRO A 62 -7.93 -3.80 -6.10
CA PRO A 62 -7.58 -3.63 -7.51
C PRO A 62 -6.06 -3.57 -7.74
N VAL A 63 -5.31 -3.02 -6.78
CA VAL A 63 -3.84 -3.00 -6.81
C VAL A 63 -3.25 -4.40 -6.69
N ILE A 64 -3.80 -5.24 -5.79
CA ILE A 64 -3.35 -6.63 -5.61
C ILE A 64 -3.71 -7.48 -6.83
N GLU A 65 -4.87 -7.26 -7.44
CA GLU A 65 -5.28 -7.92 -8.68
C GLU A 65 -4.36 -7.52 -9.84
N TYR A 66 -4.01 -6.24 -9.95
CA TYR A 66 -3.06 -5.76 -10.96
C TYR A 66 -1.66 -6.35 -10.76
N TYR A 67 -1.20 -6.46 -9.51
CA TYR A 67 0.03 -7.18 -9.19
C TYR A 67 -0.04 -8.64 -9.67
N ARG A 68 -1.15 -9.34 -9.42
CA ARG A 68 -1.32 -10.74 -9.84
C ARG A 68 -1.21 -10.89 -11.37
N SER A 69 -1.79 -9.98 -12.15
CA SER A 69 -1.83 -10.08 -13.61
C SER A 69 -0.56 -9.56 -14.31
N SER A 70 0.15 -8.61 -13.71
CA SER A 70 1.15 -7.79 -14.41
C SER A 70 2.52 -7.75 -13.74
N ARG A 71 2.74 -8.57 -12.71
CA ARG A 71 4.07 -8.76 -12.13
C ARG A 71 5.01 -9.52 -13.06
N ARG A 72 6.30 -9.27 -12.91
CA ARG A 72 7.36 -10.08 -13.50
C ARG A 72 7.58 -11.35 -12.68
N THR A 73 8.15 -12.39 -13.29
CA THR A 73 8.51 -13.63 -12.59
C THR A 73 9.47 -13.32 -11.44
N GLY A 74 9.12 -13.77 -10.23
CA GLY A 74 9.93 -13.55 -9.01
C GLY A 74 9.82 -12.16 -8.40
N GLU A 75 9.04 -11.24 -8.98
CA GLU A 75 8.89 -9.88 -8.47
C GLU A 75 8.06 -9.87 -7.17
N ALA A 76 8.56 -9.18 -6.15
CA ALA A 76 7.84 -8.90 -4.90
C ALA A 76 6.81 -7.76 -5.11
N PHE A 77 5.78 -7.69 -4.26
CA PHE A 77 4.72 -6.70 -4.40
C PHE A 77 5.24 -5.28 -4.24
N GLY A 78 6.14 -5.07 -3.28
CA GLY A 78 6.79 -3.78 -3.05
C GLY A 78 7.59 -3.29 -4.26
N ASP A 79 8.29 -4.20 -4.94
CA ASP A 79 9.08 -3.88 -6.13
C ASP A 79 8.20 -3.66 -7.36
N PHE A 80 7.12 -4.43 -7.48
CA PHE A 80 6.06 -4.15 -8.46
C PHE A 80 5.49 -2.74 -8.29
N CYS A 81 5.06 -2.39 -7.07
CA CYS A 81 4.50 -1.06 -6.80
C CYS A 81 5.51 0.06 -7.09
N HIS A 82 6.78 -0.16 -6.76
CA HIS A 82 7.84 0.80 -7.06
C HIS A 82 8.09 0.95 -8.57
N ARG A 83 8.09 -0.15 -9.32
CA ARG A 83 8.26 -0.15 -10.79
C ARG A 83 7.09 0.51 -11.51
N VAL A 84 5.87 0.23 -11.07
CA VAL A 84 4.64 0.76 -11.69
C VAL A 84 4.45 2.25 -11.37
N GLY A 85 4.87 2.69 -10.19
CA GLY A 85 4.67 4.07 -9.73
C GLY A 85 3.35 4.24 -8.98
N ILE A 86 3.33 5.12 -7.97
CA ILE A 86 2.16 5.30 -7.09
C ILE A 86 0.98 5.89 -7.85
N GLU A 87 1.24 6.82 -8.76
CA GLU A 87 0.24 7.52 -9.54
C GLU A 87 -0.57 6.53 -10.40
N ALA A 88 0.11 5.63 -11.11
CA ALA A 88 -0.55 4.58 -11.90
C ALA A 88 -1.35 3.60 -11.02
N LEU A 89 -0.88 3.30 -9.80
CA LEU A 89 -1.65 2.46 -8.87
C LEU A 89 -2.91 3.18 -8.36
N GLN A 90 -2.83 4.50 -8.16
CA GLN A 90 -3.98 5.31 -7.77
C GLN A 90 -5.03 5.32 -8.88
N GLU A 91 -4.63 5.45 -10.15
CA GLU A 91 -5.52 5.34 -11.30
C GLU A 91 -6.23 3.99 -11.34
N VAL A 92 -5.49 2.88 -11.15
CA VAL A 92 -6.07 1.53 -11.08
C VAL A 92 -7.10 1.40 -9.96
N ALA A 93 -6.81 1.97 -8.78
CA ALA A 93 -7.72 1.92 -7.65
C ALA A 93 -8.96 2.82 -7.81
N LEU A 94 -8.84 3.93 -8.54
CA LEU A 94 -9.96 4.81 -8.86
C LEU A 94 -10.86 4.20 -9.95
N ALA A 95 -10.26 3.61 -10.99
CA ALA A 95 -11.01 2.97 -12.08
C ALA A 95 -11.86 1.79 -11.60
N ALA A 96 -11.43 1.06 -10.57
CA ALA A 96 -12.19 -0.04 -9.98
C ALA A 96 -13.29 0.40 -8.99
N ALA A 97 -13.32 1.69 -8.62
CA ALA A 97 -14.34 2.27 -7.75
C ALA A 97 -15.47 2.97 -8.53
N ALA A 98 -15.36 3.04 -9.85
CA ALA A 98 -16.36 3.55 -10.80
C ALA A 98 -17.21 2.39 -11.34
#